data_AF-K1ZML1-F1
#
_entry.id   AF-K1ZML1-F1
#
_cell.length_a   1.000
_cell.length_b   1.000
_cell.length_c   1.000
_cell.angle_alpha   90.00
_cell.angle_beta   90.00
_cell.angle_gamma   90.00
#
_symmetry.space_group_name_H-M   'P 1'
#
loop_
_entity.id
_entity.type
_entity.pdbx_description
1 polymer ?
#
loop_
_entity_poly.entity_id
_entity_poly.type
_entity_poly.pdbx_seq_one_letter_code
_entity_poly.pdbx_strand_id
1 'polypeptide(L)' 'MKTEEKSKKYDIWWVLSICGQLGFVIALPAAGFAYLGAILDKKYATSPLFVISGLGIAIFASSVWVYRMVKRLER' A
#
# COMPACT_ATOMS: atom_id res chain seq x y z
N MET A 1 39.71 21.39 -10.12
CA MET A 1 38.28 21.32 -10.49
C MET A 1 37.54 20.82 -9.26
N LYS A 2 36.97 21.73 -8.44
CA LYS A 2 36.25 21.36 -7.21
C LYS A 2 34.88 20.83 -7.60
N THR A 3 34.63 19.57 -7.30
CA THR A 3 33.33 18.94 -7.48
C THR A 3 32.37 19.59 -6.48
N GLU A 4 31.53 20.48 -6.98
CA GLU A 4 30.43 21.09 -6.24
C GLU A 4 29.40 20.00 -5.91
N GLU A 5 29.62 19.30 -4.79
CA GLU A 5 28.63 18.40 -4.22
C GLU A 5 27.48 19.26 -3.67
N LYS A 6 26.54 19.63 -4.54
CA LYS A 6 25.27 20.23 -4.14
C LYS A 6 24.52 19.20 -3.29
N SER A 7 24.74 19.25 -1.98
CA SER A 7 23.88 18.64 -0.98
C SER A 7 22.47 19.21 -1.17
N LYS A 8 21.64 18.52 -1.96
CA LYS A 8 20.20 18.78 -2.04
C LYS A 8 19.68 18.54 -0.62
N LYS A 9 19.51 19.61 0.14
CA LYS A 9 18.79 19.60 1.40
C LYS A 9 17.34 19.29 1.07
N TYR A 10 17.01 18.00 1.00
CA TYR A 10 15.62 17.57 0.82
C TYR A 10 14.82 18.12 1.98
N ASP A 11 13.74 18.82 1.67
CA ASP A 11 12.87 19.38 2.69
C ASP A 11 12.24 18.21 3.45
N ILE A 12 12.57 18.08 4.73
CA ILE A 12 12.19 16.95 5.57
C ILE A 12 10.66 16.85 5.65
N TRP A 13 9.97 18.00 5.56
CA TRP A 13 8.52 18.10 5.46
C TRP A 13 7.98 17.50 4.17
N TRP A 14 8.67 17.69 3.06
CA TRP A 14 8.29 17.12 1.77
C TRP A 14 8.44 15.60 1.77
N VAL A 15 9.56 15.09 2.30
CA VAL A 15 9.78 13.63 2.45
C VAL A 15 8.73 13.01 3.36
N LEU A 16 8.41 13.66 4.49
CA LEU A 16 7.39 13.19 5.42
C LEU A 16 5.99 13.17 4.79
N SER A 17 5.66 14.20 3.99
CA SER A 17 4.40 14.27 3.25
C SER A 17 4.25 13.11 2.26
N ILE A 18 5.33 12.79 1.52
CA ILE A 18 5.34 11.65 0.58
C ILE A 18 5.20 10.33 1.32
N CYS A 19 5.96 10.10 2.39
CA CYS A 19 5.85 8.88 3.19
C CYS A 19 4.43 8.73 3.78
N GLY A 20 3.81 9.83 4.23
CA GLY A 20 2.43 9.84 4.72
C GLY A 20 1.41 9.49 3.64
N GLN A 21 1.53 10.06 2.44
CA GLN A 21 0.65 9.73 1.32
C GLN A 21 0.79 8.26 0.90
N LEU A 22 2.02 7.76 0.78
CA LEU A 22 2.28 6.35 0.44
C LEU A 22 1.75 5.41 1.53
N GLY A 23 2.00 5.74 2.80
CA GLY A 23 1.46 5.00 3.94
C GLY A 23 -0.06 4.97 3.93
N PHE A 24 -0.73 6.09 3.65
CA PHE A 24 -2.18 6.17 3.57
C PHE A 24 -2.76 5.32 2.43
N VAL A 25 -2.15 5.35 1.24
CA VAL A 25 -2.56 4.54 0.08
C VAL A 25 -2.48 3.04 0.37
N ILE A 26 -1.51 2.60 1.19
CA ILE A 26 -1.36 1.20 1.60
C ILE A 26 -2.29 0.86 2.77
N ALA A 27 -2.37 1.75 3.76
CA ALA A 27 -3.14 1.53 4.98
C ALA A 27 -4.65 1.48 4.70
N LEU A 28 -5.16 2.29 3.77
CA LEU A 28 -6.59 2.34 3.46
C LEU A 28 -7.16 0.99 2.98
N PRO A 29 -6.62 0.31 1.95
CA PRO A 29 -7.07 -1.02 1.56
C PRO A 29 -6.72 -2.07 2.62
N ALA A 30 -5.54 -2.02 3.23
CA ALA A 30 -5.15 -2.99 4.26
C ALA A 30 -6.11 -2.98 5.45
N ALA A 31 -6.41 -1.80 5.99
CA ALA A 31 -7.36 -1.62 7.09
C ALA A 31 -8.79 -1.96 6.65
N GLY A 32 -9.20 -1.58 5.44
CA GLY A 32 -10.52 -1.90 4.90
C GLY A 32 -10.75 -3.41 4.78
N PHE A 33 -9.82 -4.13 4.16
CA PHE A 33 -9.90 -5.59 4.03
C PHE A 33 -9.73 -6.30 5.37
N ALA A 34 -8.86 -5.83 6.26
CA ALA A 34 -8.71 -6.39 7.60
C ALA A 34 -9.98 -6.21 8.44
N TYR A 35 -10.61 -5.03 8.39
CA TYR A 35 -11.85 -4.74 9.10
C TYR A 35 -13.04 -5.54 8.55
N LEU A 36 -13.20 -5.58 7.23
CA LEU A 36 -14.20 -6.43 6.56
C LEU A 36 -13.99 -7.92 6.88
N GLY A 37 -12.72 -8.37 6.82
CA GLY A 37 -12.33 -9.72 7.19
C GLY A 37 -12.70 -10.04 8.63
N ALA A 38 -12.41 -9.15 9.58
CA ALA A 38 -12.71 -9.33 11.00
C ALA A 38 -14.22 -9.39 11.30
N ILE A 39 -15.05 -8.63 10.58
CA ILE A 39 -16.51 -8.70 10.70
C ILE A 39 -17.03 -10.06 10.20
N LEU A 40 -16.55 -10.53 9.06
CA LEU A 40 -16.93 -11.84 8.51
C LEU A 40 -16.47 -12.97 9.44
N ASP A 41 -15.24 -12.90 9.93
CA ASP A 41 -14.63 -13.88 10.83
C ASP A 41 -15.47 -14.03 12.12
N LYS A 42 -15.88 -12.90 12.72
CA LYS A 42 -16.80 -12.87 13.87
C LYS A 42 -18.19 -13.43 13.56
N LYS A 43 -18.72 -13.17 12.37
CA LYS A 43 -20.07 -13.62 11.99
C LYS A 43 -20.13 -15.14 11.74
N TYR A 44 -19.05 -15.72 11.23
CA TYR A 44 -18.98 -17.15 10.91
C TYR A 44 -18.21 -17.98 11.96
N ALA A 45 -17.84 -17.38 13.10
CA ALA A 45 -17.06 -18.01 14.18
C ALA A 45 -15.81 -18.76 13.66
N THR A 46 -15.28 -18.30 12.53
CA THR A 46 -14.12 -18.92 11.89
C THR A 46 -12.89 -18.36 12.60
N SER A 47 -11.86 -19.17 12.88
CA SER A 47 -10.53 -18.64 13.22
C SER A 47 -10.07 -17.65 12.13
N PRO A 48 -9.14 -16.71 12.39
CA PRO A 48 -8.79 -15.52 11.56
C PRO A 48 -8.31 -15.81 10.12
N LEU A 49 -9.10 -16.55 9.37
CA LEU A 49 -8.87 -17.07 8.02
C LEU A 49 -9.43 -16.11 7.00
N PHE A 50 -10.52 -15.39 7.33
CA PHE A 50 -11.05 -14.33 6.46
C PHE A 50 -10.13 -13.12 6.42
N VAL A 51 -9.44 -12.82 7.52
CA VAL A 51 -8.41 -11.77 7.55
C VAL A 51 -7.19 -12.16 6.71
N ILE A 52 -6.71 -13.41 6.83
CA ILE A 52 -5.56 -13.91 6.06
C ILE A 52 -5.90 -14.00 4.55
N SER A 53 -7.07 -14.50 4.19
CA SER A 53 -7.51 -14.55 2.79
C SER A 53 -7.75 -13.16 2.22
N GLY A 54 -8.34 -12.24 3.00
CA GLY A 54 -8.50 -10.83 2.62
C GLY A 54 -7.17 -10.12 2.39
N LEU A 55 -6.16 -10.39 3.21
CA LEU A 55 -4.79 -9.88 3.01
C LEU A 55 -4.16 -10.46 1.72
N GLY A 56 -4.36 -11.76 1.46
CA GLY A 56 -3.91 -12.40 0.23
C GLY A 56 -4.56 -11.79 -1.02
N ILE A 57 -5.87 -11.53 -0.98
CA ILE A 57 -6.61 -10.86 -2.06
C ILE A 57 -6.11 -9.43 -2.25
N ALA A 58 -5.83 -8.70 -1.17
CA ALA A 58 -5.31 -7.33 -1.27
C ALA A 58 -3.94 -7.28 -1.97
N ILE A 59 -3.03 -8.21 -1.64
CA ILE A 59 -1.74 -8.35 -2.31
C ILE A 59 -1.94 -8.67 -3.79
N PHE A 60 -2.82 -9.62 -4.10
CA PHE A 60 -3.09 -10.04 -5.47
C PHE A 60 -3.71 -8.92 -6.32
N ALA A 61 -4.69 -8.20 -5.75
CA ALA A 61 -5.34 -7.06 -6.39
C ALA A 61 -4.34 -5.92 -6.65
N SER A 62 -3.47 -5.61 -5.69
CA SER A 62 -2.38 -4.64 -5.88
C SER A 62 -1.43 -5.05 -7.00
N SER A 63 -0.99 -6.31 -7.03
CA SER A 63 -0.12 -6.81 -8.11
C SER A 63 -0.78 -6.73 -9.49
N VAL A 64 -2.05 -7.10 -9.61
CA VAL A 64 -2.80 -6.97 -10.87
C VAL A 64 -2.96 -5.51 -11.29
N TRP A 65 -3.19 -4.62 -10.33
CA TRP A 65 -3.34 -3.20 -10.59
C TRP A 65 -2.04 -2.56 -11.08
N VAL A 66 -0.91 -2.89 -10.44
CA VAL A 66 0.43 -2.47 -10.87
C VAL A 66 0.74 -3.01 -12.27
N TYR A 67 0.47 -4.30 -12.52
CA TYR A 67 0.67 -4.89 -13.85
C TYR A 67 -0.17 -4.20 -14.93
N ARG A 68 -1.44 -3.88 -14.63
CA ARG A 68 -2.31 -3.12 -15.54
C ARG A 68 -1.84 -1.68 -15.74
N MET A 69 -1.26 -1.05 -14.72
CA MET A 69 -0.69 0.30 -14.82
C MET A 69 0.51 0.30 -15.78
N VAL A 70 1.45 -0.62 -15.58
CA VAL A 70 2.66 -0.75 -16.43
C VAL A 70 2.27 -1.04 -17.87
N LYS A 71 1.37 -2.00 -18.10
CA LYS A 71 0.87 -2.33 -19.44
C LYS A 71 0.13 -1.17 -20.13
N ARG A 72 -0.45 -0.24 -19.37
CA ARG A 72 -1.11 0.94 -19.92
C ARG A 72 -0.10 2.02 -20.33
N LEU A 73 1.06 2.09 -19.67
CA LEU A 73 2.15 3.01 -20.00
C LEU A 73 2.99 2.54 -21.20
N GLU A 74 2.95 1.25 -21.50
CA GLU A 74 3.65 0.64 -22.63
C GLU A 74 2.89 0.74 -23.97
N ARG A 75 1.72 1.42 -24.01
CA ARG A 75 0.96 1.77 -25.21
C ARG A 75 0.97 3.27 -25.44
#